data_AF-A0A2V6VFA1-F1
#
_entry.id   AF-A0A2V6VFA1-F1
#
_cell.length_a   1.000
_cell.length_b   1.000
_cell.length_c   1.000
_cell.angle_alpha   90.00
_cell.angle_beta   90.00
_cell.angle_gamma   90.00
#
_symmetry.space_group_name_H-M   'P 1'
#
loop_
_entity.id
_entity.type
_entity.pdbx_description
1 polymer ?
#
loop_
_entity_poly.entity_id
_entity_poly.type
_entity_poly.pdbx_seq_one_letter_code
_entity_poly.pdbx_strand_id
1 'polypeptide(L)'
;MDDAVRKYWQDTLDELASYPARPEFDVLPLRSTPFATLYSVRLTSLGPYRLFGYLSIPTGTGPFPAIYYPPKYQSVLEIIPQGTANLQRSSRYITFSLAGRGQRNADTPFAAMFPGLLTEGIDNAASYAFRGIVADSVRGLEFLLTRRELDAARVVLVGNDVALIAAALTAGATHVVTTPALFYKTAELAAKTPAYPLEEINDYVRTYPARAEAARRTLGYYDLRGFAPRVTATTLLMAGAPGTLLDARALEPLVAALKGPVTVHESEQSTYKDGLYAERWMAARCGITDVQSILPEHWRD
;
A
#
# COMPACT_ATOMS: atom_id res chain seq x y z
N MET A 1 -18.88 -7.15 5.27
CA MET A 1 -17.80 -8.02 5.75
C MET A 1 -18.43 -9.12 6.57
N ASP A 2 -18.16 -10.38 6.23
CA ASP A 2 -18.51 -11.55 7.05
C ASP A 2 -17.92 -11.38 8.47
N ASP A 3 -18.63 -11.85 9.49
CA ASP A 3 -18.23 -11.69 10.90
C ASP A 3 -16.92 -12.44 11.19
N ALA A 4 -16.67 -13.56 10.50
CA ALA A 4 -15.39 -14.27 10.59
C ALA A 4 -14.21 -13.42 10.09
N VAL A 5 -14.38 -12.72 8.95
CA VAL A 5 -13.35 -11.83 8.39
C VAL A 5 -13.14 -10.62 9.31
N ARG A 6 -14.22 -10.07 9.88
CA ARG A 6 -14.13 -8.99 10.87
C ARG A 6 -13.29 -9.41 12.06
N LYS A 7 -13.60 -10.56 12.64
CA LYS A 7 -12.92 -11.08 13.81
C LYS A 7 -11.45 -11.34 13.53
N TYR A 8 -11.12 -11.99 12.41
CA TYR A 8 -9.74 -12.26 12.00
C TYR A 8 -8.86 -11.02 11.97
N TRP A 9 -9.36 -9.93 11.37
CA TRP A 9 -8.60 -8.68 11.31
C TRP A 9 -8.59 -7.93 12.64
N GLN A 10 -9.67 -7.97 13.41
CA GLN A 10 -9.68 -7.39 14.75
C GLN A 10 -8.64 -8.07 15.66
N ASP A 11 -8.62 -9.41 15.68
CA ASP A 11 -7.63 -10.18 16.45
C ASP A 11 -6.19 -9.81 16.01
N THR A 12 -5.98 -9.57 14.70
CA THR A 12 -4.68 -9.14 14.17
C THR A 12 -4.28 -7.72 14.61
N LEU A 13 -5.24 -6.79 14.65
CA LEU A 13 -5.01 -5.44 15.14
C LEU A 13 -4.77 -5.41 16.65
N ASP A 14 -5.51 -6.21 17.42
CA ASP A 14 -5.35 -6.34 18.87
C ASP A 14 -3.97 -6.91 19.21
N GLU A 15 -3.53 -7.94 18.46
CA GLU A 15 -2.18 -8.49 18.59
C GLU A 15 -1.12 -7.43 18.22
N LEU A 16 -1.30 -6.69 17.12
CA LEU A 16 -0.40 -5.59 16.74
C LEU A 16 -0.29 -4.52 17.84
N ALA A 17 -1.41 -4.13 18.44
CA ALA A 17 -1.48 -3.13 19.50
C ALA A 17 -0.69 -3.54 20.77
N SER A 18 -0.54 -4.84 21.02
CA SER A 18 0.27 -5.35 22.14
C SER A 18 1.78 -5.05 21.99
N TYR A 19 2.24 -4.73 20.78
CA TYR A 19 3.62 -4.35 20.48
C TYR A 19 3.74 -2.83 20.34
N PRO A 20 4.37 -2.10 21.27
CA PRO A 20 4.63 -0.67 21.09
C PRO A 20 5.51 -0.41 19.86
N ALA A 21 5.23 0.64 19.08
CA ALA A 21 5.94 0.92 17.82
C ALA A 21 7.45 1.20 17.98
N ARG A 22 7.87 1.71 19.14
CA ARG A 22 9.27 2.04 19.49
C ARG A 22 10.02 2.71 18.32
N PRO A 23 9.54 3.84 17.77
CA PRO A 23 10.14 4.40 16.57
C PRO A 23 11.57 4.89 16.84
N GLU A 24 12.50 4.55 15.94
CA GLU A 24 13.87 5.07 15.90
C GLU A 24 14.10 5.79 14.58
N PHE A 25 14.88 6.87 14.63
CA PHE A 25 15.13 7.76 13.50
C PHE A 25 16.61 8.05 13.39
N ASP A 26 17.16 7.84 12.20
CA ASP A 26 18.48 8.33 11.85
C ASP A 26 18.36 9.22 10.63
N VAL A 27 18.97 10.40 10.69
CA VAL A 27 19.08 11.28 9.51
C VAL A 27 19.90 10.55 8.45
N LEU A 28 19.51 10.69 7.18
CA LEU A 28 20.27 10.23 6.02
C LEU A 28 20.82 11.44 5.27
N PRO A 29 22.02 11.96 5.63
CA PRO A 29 22.54 13.20 5.06
C PRO A 29 22.70 13.16 3.55
N LEU A 30 23.15 12.02 3.00
CA LEU A 30 23.38 11.85 1.55
C LEU A 30 22.13 12.04 0.69
N ARG A 31 20.94 11.94 1.29
CA ARG A 31 19.65 12.05 0.58
C ARG A 31 18.78 13.19 1.12
N SER A 32 19.29 13.96 2.07
CA SER A 32 18.66 15.17 2.55
C SER A 32 18.99 16.34 1.62
N THR A 33 18.11 17.33 1.57
CA THR A 33 18.23 18.51 0.71
C THR A 33 17.99 19.78 1.54
N PRO A 34 18.25 20.99 1.00
CA PRO A 34 17.94 22.23 1.72
C PRO A 34 16.45 22.39 2.10
N PHE A 35 15.54 21.72 1.39
CA PHE A 35 14.09 21.84 1.57
C PHE A 35 13.44 20.60 2.20
N ALA A 36 14.19 19.53 2.47
CA ALA A 36 13.66 18.32 3.11
C ALA A 36 14.75 17.54 3.86
N THR A 37 14.41 17.02 5.04
CA THR A 37 15.27 16.07 5.76
C THR A 37 14.76 14.65 5.53
N LEU A 38 15.64 13.76 5.06
CA LEU A 38 15.34 12.35 4.93
C LEU A 38 15.83 11.58 6.16
N TYR A 39 15.00 10.69 6.66
CA TYR A 39 15.28 9.80 7.77
C TYR A 39 15.15 8.34 7.32
N SER A 40 16.02 7.47 7.83
CA SER A 40 15.64 6.07 8.02
C SER A 40 14.84 5.94 9.30
N VAL A 41 13.73 5.24 9.23
CA VAL A 41 12.85 4.96 10.36
C VAL A 41 12.84 3.46 10.60
N ARG A 42 12.94 3.05 11.86
CA ARG A 42 12.67 1.66 12.26
C ARG A 42 11.43 1.60 13.15
N LEU A 43 10.56 0.62 12.90
CA LEU A 43 9.31 0.41 13.64
C LEU A 43 9.19 -1.05 14.08
N THR A 44 8.78 -1.27 15.31
CA THR A 44 8.42 -2.60 15.80
C THR A 44 7.02 -2.88 15.29
N SER A 45 6.76 -4.08 14.80
CA SER A 45 5.46 -4.49 14.28
C SER A 45 5.04 -5.84 14.88
N LEU A 46 4.03 -6.47 14.29
CA LEU A 46 3.50 -7.76 14.72
C LEU A 46 4.60 -8.82 14.79
N GLY A 47 4.80 -9.40 15.98
CA GLY A 47 5.84 -10.40 16.27
C GLY A 47 7.22 -9.78 16.53
N PRO A 48 8.33 -10.52 16.31
CA PRO A 48 9.69 -10.03 16.57
C PRO A 48 10.23 -9.09 15.48
N TYR A 49 9.36 -8.51 14.64
CA TYR A 49 9.78 -7.76 13.46
C TYR A 49 10.15 -6.32 13.75
N ARG A 50 11.30 -5.92 13.23
CA ARG A 50 11.76 -4.53 13.16
C ARG A 50 11.78 -4.07 11.72
N LEU A 51 10.71 -3.39 11.32
CA LEU A 51 10.55 -2.82 9.99
C LEU A 51 11.53 -1.68 9.76
N PHE A 52 11.69 -1.33 8.48
CA PHE A 52 12.50 -0.22 8.02
C PHE A 52 11.68 0.63 7.04
N GLY A 53 11.86 1.95 7.06
CA GLY A 53 11.23 2.84 6.09
C GLY A 53 12.03 4.10 5.86
N TYR A 54 11.72 4.80 4.77
CA TYR A 54 12.25 6.11 4.45
C TYR A 54 11.19 7.17 4.72
N LEU A 55 11.49 8.15 5.56
CA LEU A 55 10.61 9.26 5.89
C LEU A 55 11.27 10.56 5.42
N SER A 56 10.65 11.26 4.48
CA SER A 56 11.06 12.61 4.07
C SER A 56 10.13 13.62 4.71
N ILE A 57 10.69 14.61 5.39
CA ILE A 57 9.91 15.70 6.01
C ILE A 57 10.39 17.02 5.41
N PRO A 58 9.49 17.86 4.85
CA PRO A 58 9.85 19.18 4.36
C PRO A 58 10.47 20.05 5.46
N THR A 59 11.43 20.90 5.10
CA THR A 59 11.93 21.94 6.01
C THR A 59 10.96 23.13 6.03
N GLY A 60 10.94 23.86 7.14
CA GLY A 60 10.05 25.01 7.33
C GLY A 60 8.87 24.72 8.27
N THR A 61 7.92 25.64 8.30
CA THR A 61 6.77 25.58 9.21
C THR A 61 5.63 24.80 8.55
N GLY A 62 5.30 23.63 9.11
CA GLY A 62 4.13 22.85 8.73
C GLY A 62 2.80 23.44 9.26
N PRO A 63 1.71 22.64 9.32
CA PRO A 63 1.66 21.21 9.02
C PRO A 63 1.66 20.92 7.51
N PHE A 64 2.18 19.76 7.11
CA PHE A 64 2.31 19.33 5.73
C PHE A 64 1.36 18.16 5.40
N PRO A 65 0.75 18.14 4.21
CA PRO A 65 0.10 16.93 3.71
C PRO A 65 1.10 15.77 3.63
N ALA A 66 0.62 14.52 3.68
CA ALA A 66 1.47 13.35 3.59
C ALA A 66 1.03 12.34 2.54
N ILE A 67 2.02 11.69 1.94
CA ILE A 67 1.86 10.52 1.10
C ILE A 67 2.54 9.34 1.79
N TYR A 68 1.74 8.33 2.14
CA TYR A 68 2.19 7.08 2.72
C TYR A 68 2.17 5.98 1.66
N TYR A 69 3.32 5.35 1.46
CA TYR A 69 3.49 4.17 0.60
C TYR A 69 3.61 2.93 1.50
N PRO A 70 2.49 2.24 1.81
CA PRO A 70 2.52 1.00 2.57
C PRO A 70 3.25 -0.11 1.80
N PRO A 71 3.70 -1.16 2.51
CA PRO A 71 4.17 -2.41 1.91
C PRO A 71 3.27 -2.90 0.77
N LYS A 72 3.88 -3.26 -0.35
CA LYS A 72 3.23 -3.90 -1.50
C LYS A 72 4.04 -5.12 -1.94
N TYR A 73 3.44 -5.95 -2.78
CA TYR A 73 4.15 -7.08 -3.39
C TYR A 73 5.22 -6.54 -4.36
N GLN A 74 6.47 -6.50 -3.89
CA GLN A 74 7.63 -6.04 -4.63
C GLN A 74 8.91 -6.49 -3.91
N SER A 75 10.02 -6.65 -4.65
CA SER A 75 11.30 -7.05 -4.07
C SER A 75 12.09 -5.91 -3.43
N VAL A 76 11.90 -4.68 -3.90
CA VAL A 76 12.69 -3.51 -3.48
C VAL A 76 11.79 -2.42 -2.91
N LEU A 77 12.18 -1.85 -1.77
CA LEU A 77 11.59 -0.62 -1.29
C LEU A 77 12.20 0.58 -2.04
N GLU A 78 11.35 1.33 -2.72
CA GLU A 78 11.71 2.63 -3.27
C GLU A 78 11.66 3.69 -2.16
N ILE A 79 12.66 4.57 -2.10
CA ILE A 79 12.69 5.68 -1.12
C ILE A 79 11.51 6.61 -1.38
N ILE A 80 11.34 6.97 -2.65
CA ILE A 80 10.19 7.66 -3.22
C ILE A 80 9.97 6.98 -4.58
N PRO A 81 8.79 6.42 -4.89
CA PRO A 81 8.53 5.76 -6.16
C PRO A 81 8.85 6.63 -7.39
N GLN A 82 9.38 5.99 -8.44
CA GLN A 82 9.81 6.62 -9.70
C GLN A 82 8.68 7.41 -10.39
N GLY A 83 9.04 8.50 -11.09
CA GLY A 83 8.08 9.43 -11.74
C GLY A 83 7.97 10.81 -11.09
N THR A 84 8.93 11.15 -10.24
CA THR A 84 8.88 12.32 -9.36
C THR A 84 10.17 13.10 -9.42
N ALA A 85 10.10 14.43 -9.57
CA ALA A 85 11.21 15.28 -9.17
C ALA A 85 11.30 15.18 -7.65
N ASN A 86 12.14 14.27 -7.13
CA ASN A 86 12.34 14.02 -5.70
C ASN A 86 12.60 15.31 -4.91
N LEU A 87 13.14 16.32 -5.59
CA LEU A 87 13.37 17.65 -5.06
C LEU A 87 12.07 18.45 -4.83
N GLN A 88 11.05 18.33 -5.68
CA GLN A 88 9.87 19.19 -5.60
C GLN A 88 8.81 18.63 -4.66
N ARG A 89 8.54 17.32 -4.70
CA ARG A 89 7.57 16.68 -3.80
C ARG A 89 8.00 16.70 -2.33
N SER A 90 9.29 16.45 -2.05
CA SER A 90 9.79 16.48 -0.66
C SER A 90 9.73 17.87 -0.01
N SER A 91 9.57 18.93 -0.80
CA SER A 91 9.38 20.30 -0.26
C SER A 91 7.93 20.63 0.12
N ARG A 92 6.96 19.77 -0.26
CA ARG A 92 5.52 20.03 -0.12
C ARG A 92 4.78 18.95 0.65
N TYR A 93 5.26 17.72 0.61
CA TYR A 93 4.68 16.57 1.28
C TYR A 93 5.66 15.95 2.26
N ILE A 94 5.13 15.45 3.36
CA ILE A 94 5.78 14.33 4.04
C ILE A 94 5.63 13.11 3.13
N THR A 95 6.72 12.40 2.84
CA THR A 95 6.65 11.10 2.18
C THR A 95 7.14 10.03 3.14
N PHE A 96 6.37 8.94 3.26
CA PHE A 96 6.77 7.81 4.08
C PHE A 96 6.65 6.52 3.28
N SER A 97 7.76 5.87 2.99
CA SER A 97 7.82 4.59 2.29
C SER A 97 8.27 3.52 3.26
N LEU A 98 7.42 2.53 3.53
CA LEU A 98 7.71 1.48 4.50
C LEU A 98 8.03 0.15 3.79
N ALA A 99 9.14 -0.48 4.16
CA ALA A 99 9.50 -1.81 3.68
C ALA A 99 8.52 -2.83 4.26
N GLY A 100 8.05 -3.74 3.40
CA GLY A 100 7.36 -4.94 3.89
C GLY A 100 8.33 -5.86 4.60
N ARG A 101 7.84 -6.60 5.61
CA ARG A 101 8.61 -7.72 6.17
C ARG A 101 9.10 -8.64 5.05
N GLY A 102 10.35 -9.07 5.15
CA GLY A 102 11.00 -9.87 4.11
C GLY A 102 11.75 -9.07 3.04
N GLN A 103 11.57 -7.74 2.96
CA GLN A 103 12.38 -6.89 2.09
C GLN A 103 13.68 -6.46 2.77
N ARG A 104 14.65 -6.03 1.97
CA ARG A 104 15.95 -5.51 2.45
C ARG A 104 15.77 -4.52 3.61
N ASN A 105 16.56 -4.70 4.66
CA ASN A 105 16.54 -3.94 5.93
C ASN A 105 15.35 -4.24 6.86
N ALA A 106 14.38 -5.04 6.40
CA ALA A 106 13.25 -5.58 7.15
C ALA A 106 13.13 -7.12 6.94
N ASP A 107 14.25 -7.77 6.64
CA ASP A 107 14.41 -9.17 6.22
C ASP A 107 14.84 -10.09 7.38
N THR A 108 14.67 -9.64 8.62
CA THR A 108 14.93 -10.43 9.83
C THR A 108 13.69 -10.44 10.71
N PRO A 109 13.21 -11.61 11.15
CA PRO A 109 13.80 -12.96 10.99
C PRO A 109 13.51 -13.67 9.65
N PHE A 110 12.73 -13.06 8.75
CA PHE A 110 12.31 -13.67 7.50
C PHE A 110 12.78 -12.83 6.31
N ALA A 111 13.34 -13.48 5.30
CA ALA A 111 13.66 -12.88 4.01
C ALA A 111 12.68 -13.42 2.95
N ALA A 112 11.97 -12.53 2.28
CA ALA A 112 10.97 -12.91 1.30
C ALA A 112 11.61 -13.31 -0.03
N MET A 113 11.06 -14.36 -0.65
CA MET A 113 11.40 -14.76 -2.01
C MET A 113 10.46 -14.08 -3.01
N PHE A 114 11.04 -13.58 -4.10
CA PHE A 114 10.30 -12.96 -5.20
C PHE A 114 10.77 -13.54 -6.54
N PRO A 115 9.89 -14.20 -7.32
CA PRO A 115 8.52 -14.62 -6.99
C PRO A 115 8.45 -15.60 -5.80
N GLY A 116 7.30 -15.70 -5.13
CA GLY A 116 7.01 -16.68 -4.06
C GLY A 116 6.25 -16.12 -2.86
N LEU A 117 6.42 -14.83 -2.55
CA LEU A 117 5.81 -14.21 -1.36
C LEU A 117 4.28 -14.32 -1.33
N LEU A 118 3.60 -14.38 -2.49
CA LEU A 118 2.13 -14.44 -2.52
C LEU A 118 1.59 -15.75 -1.94
N THR A 119 2.41 -16.82 -1.94
CA THR A 119 2.00 -18.16 -1.50
C THR A 119 2.67 -18.60 -0.20
N GLU A 120 3.52 -17.75 0.39
CA GLU A 120 4.22 -18.04 1.64
C GLU A 120 3.24 -18.22 2.82
N GLY A 121 3.06 -19.47 3.24
CA GLY A 121 2.13 -19.85 4.33
C GLY A 121 0.65 -19.76 3.97
N ILE A 122 0.29 -19.74 2.68
CA ILE A 122 -1.08 -19.47 2.21
C ILE A 122 -2.13 -20.52 2.64
N ASP A 123 -1.74 -21.75 2.96
CA ASP A 123 -2.65 -22.80 3.45
C ASP A 123 -3.15 -22.59 4.89
N ASN A 124 -2.61 -21.61 5.62
CA ASN A 124 -3.07 -21.27 6.96
C ASN A 124 -3.07 -19.75 7.16
N ALA A 125 -4.27 -19.17 7.26
CA ALA A 125 -4.46 -17.73 7.45
C ALA A 125 -3.68 -17.16 8.65
N ALA A 126 -3.51 -17.91 9.75
CA ALA A 126 -2.79 -17.42 10.92
C ALA A 126 -1.28 -17.21 10.66
N SER A 127 -0.69 -18.03 9.78
CA SER A 127 0.74 -17.98 9.42
C SER A 127 1.00 -17.35 8.05
N TYR A 128 -0.04 -16.95 7.32
CA TYR A 128 0.10 -16.38 5.99
C TYR A 128 0.89 -15.07 6.03
N ALA A 129 1.94 -14.94 5.21
CA ALA A 129 2.87 -13.81 5.26
C ALA A 129 2.16 -12.44 5.12
N PHE A 130 1.11 -12.38 4.31
CA PHE A 130 0.33 -11.15 4.10
C PHE A 130 -0.49 -10.70 5.31
N ARG A 131 -0.75 -11.55 6.32
CA ARG A 131 -1.34 -11.13 7.60
C ARG A 131 -0.42 -10.11 8.27
N GLY A 132 0.86 -10.45 8.32
CA GLY A 132 1.90 -9.60 8.84
C GLY A 132 2.12 -8.35 8.00
N ILE A 133 2.16 -8.47 6.67
CA ILE A 133 2.36 -7.32 5.77
C ILE A 133 1.22 -6.30 5.90
N VAL A 134 -0.02 -6.75 6.00
CA VAL A 134 -1.16 -5.84 6.25
C VAL A 134 -1.05 -5.17 7.62
N ALA A 135 -0.66 -5.90 8.67
CA ALA A 135 -0.42 -5.32 9.98
C ALA A 135 0.73 -4.29 9.97
N ASP A 136 1.79 -4.56 9.22
CA ASP A 136 2.90 -3.62 9.01
C ASP A 136 2.44 -2.31 8.35
N SER A 137 1.55 -2.41 7.37
CA SER A 137 0.94 -1.24 6.71
C SER A 137 0.10 -0.41 7.69
N VAL A 138 -0.65 -1.06 8.58
CA VAL A 138 -1.38 -0.35 9.65
C VAL A 138 -0.41 0.33 10.61
N ARG A 139 0.63 -0.38 11.07
CA ARG A 139 1.67 0.15 11.96
C ARG A 139 2.35 1.39 11.37
N GLY A 140 2.63 1.38 10.07
CA GLY A 140 3.20 2.54 9.40
C GLY A 140 2.26 3.74 9.37
N LEU A 141 0.97 3.52 9.11
CA LEU A 141 -0.03 4.58 9.15
C LEU A 141 -0.19 5.15 10.57
N GLU A 142 -0.33 4.30 11.59
CA GLU A 142 -0.38 4.70 13.00
C GLU A 142 0.82 5.58 13.37
N PHE A 143 2.01 5.14 12.96
CA PHE A 143 3.24 5.87 13.19
C PHE A 143 3.23 7.25 12.51
N LEU A 144 2.85 7.33 11.23
CA LEU A 144 2.78 8.58 10.48
C LEU A 144 1.81 9.57 11.14
N LEU A 145 0.66 9.09 11.59
CA LEU A 145 -0.36 9.92 12.27
C LEU A 145 0.13 10.54 13.59
N THR A 146 1.22 10.02 14.18
CA THR A 146 1.82 10.61 15.38
C THR A 146 2.80 11.75 15.09
N ARG A 147 3.08 12.06 13.82
CA ARG A 147 4.04 13.12 13.45
C ARG A 147 3.43 14.49 13.64
N ARG A 148 4.11 15.37 14.39
CA ARG A 148 3.65 16.74 14.64
C ARG A 148 3.66 17.61 13.39
N GLU A 149 4.49 17.26 12.42
CA GLU A 149 4.62 17.95 11.15
C GLU A 149 3.46 17.62 10.19
N LEU A 150 2.64 16.61 10.51
CA LEU A 150 1.57 16.12 9.67
C LEU A 150 0.32 16.99 9.74
N ASP A 151 -0.26 17.28 8.58
CA ASP A 151 -1.65 17.70 8.45
C ASP A 151 -2.55 16.46 8.32
N ALA A 152 -3.22 16.10 9.42
CA ALA A 152 -4.10 14.94 9.47
C ALA A 152 -5.33 15.04 8.55
N ALA A 153 -5.67 16.22 8.01
CA ALA A 153 -6.75 16.38 7.04
C ALA A 153 -6.33 15.95 5.61
N ARG A 154 -5.02 15.79 5.35
CA ARG A 154 -4.47 15.54 4.01
C ARG A 154 -3.46 14.39 4.04
N VAL A 155 -3.96 13.17 4.26
CA VAL A 155 -3.18 11.93 4.30
C VAL A 155 -3.59 11.03 3.15
N VAL A 156 -2.67 10.77 2.22
CA VAL A 156 -2.88 9.92 1.05
C VAL A 156 -2.16 8.60 1.24
N LEU A 157 -2.85 7.47 1.10
CA LEU A 157 -2.23 6.15 0.98
C LEU A 157 -2.09 5.79 -0.48
N VAL A 158 -0.92 5.32 -0.92
CA VAL A 158 -0.66 4.98 -2.33
C VAL A 158 -0.08 3.57 -2.43
N GLY A 159 -0.78 2.68 -3.12
CA GLY A 159 -0.30 1.31 -3.31
C GLY A 159 -1.28 0.45 -4.11
N ASN A 160 -1.15 -0.86 -3.94
CA ASN A 160 -2.10 -1.82 -4.47
C ASN A 160 -3.19 -2.13 -3.42
N ASP A 161 -3.70 -3.36 -3.46
CA ASP A 161 -4.67 -3.93 -2.53
C ASP A 161 -4.37 -3.61 -1.04
N VAL A 162 -3.10 -3.66 -0.62
CA VAL A 162 -2.70 -3.47 0.78
C VAL A 162 -2.99 -2.06 1.27
N ALA A 163 -2.89 -1.04 0.41
CA ALA A 163 -3.22 0.34 0.76
C ALA A 163 -4.71 0.50 1.06
N LEU A 164 -5.57 -0.11 0.23
CA LEU A 164 -7.02 -0.10 0.44
C LEU A 164 -7.41 -0.86 1.71
N ILE A 165 -6.79 -2.02 1.96
CA ILE A 165 -6.99 -2.82 3.17
C ILE A 165 -6.59 -2.01 4.42
N ALA A 166 -5.41 -1.39 4.43
CA ALA A 166 -4.96 -0.58 5.56
C ALA A 166 -5.92 0.58 5.86
N ALA A 167 -6.40 1.28 4.83
CA ALA A 167 -7.39 2.35 4.96
C ALA A 167 -8.76 1.87 5.47
N ALA A 168 -9.12 0.61 5.23
CA ALA A 168 -10.34 0.00 5.76
C ALA A 168 -10.22 -0.47 7.22
N LEU A 169 -9.01 -0.86 7.62
CA LEU A 169 -8.72 -1.41 8.94
C LEU A 169 -8.43 -0.34 9.98
N THR A 170 -7.85 0.79 9.60
CA THR A 170 -7.45 1.87 10.52
C THR A 170 -7.83 3.23 9.97
N ALA A 171 -8.37 4.08 10.84
CA ALA A 171 -8.73 5.45 10.48
C ALA A 171 -7.48 6.34 10.31
N GLY A 172 -7.62 7.41 9.53
CA GLY A 172 -6.58 8.44 9.36
C GLY A 172 -6.12 8.64 7.93
N ALA A 173 -6.42 7.71 7.01
CA ALA A 173 -6.34 7.97 5.58
C ALA A 173 -7.50 8.89 5.16
N THR A 174 -7.21 10.04 4.55
CA THR A 174 -8.24 10.89 3.96
C THR A 174 -8.45 10.60 2.49
N HIS A 175 -7.39 10.12 1.81
CA HIS A 175 -7.40 9.71 0.42
C HIS A 175 -6.67 8.37 0.23
N VAL A 176 -7.07 7.61 -0.78
CA VAL A 176 -6.41 6.37 -1.19
C VAL A 176 -6.24 6.36 -2.69
N VAL A 177 -5.03 6.08 -3.18
CA VAL A 177 -4.75 5.67 -4.54
C VAL A 177 -4.45 4.17 -4.52
N THR A 178 -5.33 3.37 -5.11
CA THR A 178 -5.21 1.91 -5.13
C THR A 178 -5.15 1.39 -6.57
N THR A 179 -4.21 0.48 -6.84
CA THR A 179 -4.14 -0.32 -8.06
C THR A 179 -4.37 -1.78 -7.72
N PRO A 180 -5.63 -2.28 -7.69
CA PRO A 180 -5.92 -3.68 -7.38
C PRO A 180 -5.12 -4.63 -8.28
N ALA A 181 -4.52 -5.66 -7.70
CA ALA A 181 -3.69 -6.61 -8.44
C ALA A 181 -3.72 -8.03 -7.85
N LEU A 182 -3.87 -8.16 -6.53
CA LEU A 182 -3.65 -9.42 -5.81
C LEU A 182 -4.91 -9.98 -5.18
N PHE A 183 -5.70 -9.13 -4.52
CA PHE A 183 -6.72 -9.54 -3.54
C PHE A 183 -8.13 -9.15 -3.95
N TYR A 184 -8.41 -9.06 -5.26
CA TYR A 184 -9.77 -8.99 -5.78
C TYR A 184 -10.12 -10.29 -6.48
N LYS A 185 -11.05 -11.07 -5.93
CA LYS A 185 -11.47 -12.37 -6.50
C LYS A 185 -10.30 -13.29 -6.89
N THR A 186 -9.24 -13.30 -6.10
CA THR A 186 -7.93 -13.90 -6.44
C THR A 186 -8.04 -15.31 -6.99
N ALA A 187 -8.76 -16.21 -6.30
CA ALA A 187 -8.89 -17.60 -6.72
C ALA A 187 -9.59 -17.75 -8.09
N GLU A 188 -10.55 -16.87 -8.41
CA GLU A 188 -11.24 -16.88 -9.69
C GLU A 188 -10.40 -16.27 -10.81
N LEU A 189 -9.61 -15.24 -10.50
CA LEU A 189 -8.79 -14.54 -11.49
C LEU A 189 -7.48 -15.26 -11.79
N ALA A 190 -6.86 -15.91 -10.79
CA ALA A 190 -5.63 -16.68 -10.97
C ALA A 190 -5.82 -17.79 -12.02
N ALA A 191 -6.93 -18.51 -11.99
CA ALA A 191 -7.24 -19.56 -12.96
C ALA A 191 -7.43 -19.05 -14.41
N LYS A 192 -7.48 -17.72 -14.63
CA LYS A 192 -7.72 -17.09 -15.93
C LYS A 192 -6.48 -16.46 -16.56
N THR A 193 -5.32 -16.52 -15.89
CA THR A 193 -4.10 -15.89 -16.39
C THR A 193 -2.85 -16.68 -15.99
N PRO A 194 -1.87 -16.82 -16.90
CA PRO A 194 -0.54 -17.31 -16.58
C PRO A 194 0.40 -16.20 -16.09
N ALA A 195 -0.09 -14.97 -15.89
CA ALA A 195 0.74 -13.83 -15.53
C ALA A 195 1.06 -13.79 -14.03
N TYR A 196 2.33 -13.59 -13.70
CA TYR A 196 2.74 -13.24 -12.35
C TYR A 196 2.19 -11.86 -11.95
N PRO A 197 1.81 -11.66 -10.68
CA PRO A 197 2.01 -12.57 -9.55
C PRO A 197 0.90 -13.60 -9.33
N LEU A 198 -0.23 -13.53 -10.06
CA LEU A 198 -1.35 -14.47 -9.86
C LEU A 198 -0.99 -15.92 -10.24
N GLU A 199 -0.03 -16.11 -11.15
CA GLU A 199 0.48 -17.44 -11.49
C GLU A 199 1.10 -18.19 -10.31
N GLU A 200 1.58 -17.50 -9.27
CA GLU A 200 2.06 -18.17 -8.05
C GLU A 200 0.96 -19.03 -7.42
N ILE A 201 -0.31 -18.59 -7.48
CA ILE A 201 -1.44 -19.35 -6.96
C ILE A 201 -1.62 -20.65 -7.75
N ASN A 202 -1.50 -20.59 -9.07
CA ASN A 202 -1.61 -21.76 -9.95
C ASN A 202 -0.45 -22.74 -9.71
N ASP A 203 0.79 -22.22 -9.60
CA ASP A 203 1.98 -22.99 -9.26
C ASP A 203 1.84 -23.69 -7.90
N TYR A 204 1.32 -22.99 -6.90
CA TYR A 204 1.09 -23.54 -5.57
C TYR A 204 0.04 -24.65 -5.59
N VAL A 205 -1.12 -24.42 -6.23
CA VAL A 205 -2.20 -25.42 -6.31
C VAL A 205 -1.76 -26.66 -7.08
N ARG A 206 -0.98 -26.50 -8.17
CA ARG A 206 -0.40 -27.60 -8.94
C ARG A 206 0.59 -28.43 -8.12
N THR A 207 1.38 -27.76 -7.28
CA THR A 207 2.38 -28.42 -6.42
C THR A 207 1.73 -29.07 -5.20
N TYR A 208 0.69 -28.46 -4.63
CA TYR A 208 0.02 -28.88 -3.39
C TYR A 208 -1.51 -28.98 -3.55
N PRO A 209 -2.03 -29.90 -4.39
CA PRO A 209 -3.46 -29.96 -4.71
C PRO A 209 -4.35 -30.20 -3.47
N ALA A 210 -3.87 -30.98 -2.50
CA ALA A 210 -4.59 -31.22 -1.24
C ALA A 210 -4.76 -29.96 -0.38
N ARG A 211 -3.98 -28.89 -0.62
CA ARG A 211 -4.02 -27.63 0.12
C ARG A 211 -4.80 -26.52 -0.58
N ALA A 212 -5.30 -26.77 -1.80
CA ALA A 212 -5.99 -25.77 -2.62
C ALA A 212 -7.17 -25.11 -1.90
N GLU A 213 -8.02 -25.91 -1.24
CA GLU A 213 -9.16 -25.40 -0.49
C GLU A 213 -8.75 -24.58 0.75
N ALA A 214 -7.63 -24.94 1.38
CA ALA A 214 -7.11 -24.17 2.50
C ALA A 214 -6.57 -22.81 2.04
N ALA A 215 -5.81 -22.79 0.95
CA ALA A 215 -5.34 -21.56 0.32
C ALA A 215 -6.51 -20.65 -0.12
N ARG A 216 -7.54 -21.23 -0.75
CA ARG A 216 -8.75 -20.51 -1.15
C ARG A 216 -9.48 -19.87 0.04
N ARG A 217 -9.59 -20.58 1.17
CA ARG A 217 -10.15 -20.02 2.42
C ARG A 217 -9.31 -18.87 2.95
N THR A 218 -7.99 -19.00 2.96
CA THR A 218 -7.08 -17.92 3.38
C THR A 218 -7.26 -16.67 2.52
N LEU A 219 -7.27 -16.81 1.19
CA LEU A 219 -7.48 -15.68 0.26
C LEU A 219 -8.83 -14.98 0.48
N GLY A 220 -9.85 -15.70 0.95
CA GLY A 220 -11.15 -15.13 1.31
C GLY A 220 -11.09 -14.04 2.39
N TYR A 221 -10.11 -14.08 3.30
CA TYR A 221 -9.91 -13.03 4.31
C TYR A 221 -9.36 -11.72 3.73
N TYR A 222 -8.81 -11.76 2.51
CA TYR A 222 -8.13 -10.63 1.88
C TYR A 222 -8.96 -9.99 0.76
N ASP A 223 -10.08 -10.59 0.35
CA ASP A 223 -10.89 -10.09 -0.75
C ASP A 223 -11.32 -8.63 -0.51
N LEU A 224 -10.90 -7.73 -1.40
CA LEU A 224 -11.13 -6.28 -1.28
C LEU A 224 -12.61 -5.91 -1.10
N ARG A 225 -13.54 -6.73 -1.60
CA ARG A 225 -14.98 -6.52 -1.42
C ARG A 225 -15.40 -6.56 0.06
N GLY A 226 -14.68 -7.32 0.89
CA GLY A 226 -14.90 -7.37 2.33
C GLY A 226 -14.54 -6.06 3.04
N PHE A 227 -13.56 -5.34 2.52
CA PHE A 227 -13.01 -4.11 3.08
C PHE A 227 -13.69 -2.85 2.56
N ALA A 228 -14.11 -2.85 1.29
CA ALA A 228 -14.64 -1.68 0.61
C ALA A 228 -15.73 -0.90 1.39
N PRO A 229 -16.71 -1.54 2.06
CA PRO A 229 -17.73 -0.82 2.83
C PRO A 229 -17.20 -0.03 4.05
N ARG A 230 -15.95 -0.27 4.46
CA ARG A 230 -15.28 0.43 5.57
C ARG A 230 -14.37 1.55 5.11
N VAL A 231 -14.05 1.63 3.81
CA VAL A 231 -13.18 2.67 3.26
C VAL A 231 -14.00 3.94 3.10
N THR A 232 -13.83 4.89 4.03
CA THR A 232 -14.46 6.23 3.97
C THR A 232 -13.62 7.24 3.22
N ALA A 233 -12.34 6.94 2.98
CA ALA A 233 -11.42 7.82 2.26
C ALA A 233 -11.88 8.04 0.81
N THR A 234 -11.63 9.24 0.30
CA THR A 234 -11.84 9.52 -1.13
C THR A 234 -10.82 8.70 -1.93
N THR A 235 -11.28 7.89 -2.87
CA THR A 235 -10.47 6.85 -3.49
C THR A 235 -10.28 7.12 -4.97
N LEU A 236 -9.03 7.11 -5.44
CA LEU A 236 -8.67 6.90 -6.84
C LEU A 236 -8.38 5.42 -7.03
N LEU A 237 -9.23 4.74 -7.82
CA LEU A 237 -9.02 3.36 -8.23
C LEU A 237 -8.39 3.37 -9.63
N MET A 238 -7.14 2.89 -9.71
CA MET A 238 -6.42 2.68 -10.96
C MET A 238 -6.77 1.28 -11.48
N ALA A 239 -7.66 1.23 -12.46
CA ALA A 239 -8.05 -0.01 -13.13
C ALA A 239 -7.04 -0.40 -14.21
N GLY A 240 -7.03 -1.68 -14.59
CA GLY A 240 -6.31 -2.13 -15.78
C GLY A 240 -6.88 -1.50 -17.05
N ALA A 241 -6.13 -1.62 -18.15
CA ALA A 241 -6.61 -1.15 -19.45
C ALA A 241 -7.91 -1.88 -19.86
N PRO A 242 -8.76 -1.26 -20.69
CA PRO A 242 -10.01 -1.87 -21.15
C PRO A 242 -9.79 -3.29 -21.70
N GLY A 243 -10.59 -4.26 -21.25
CA GLY A 243 -10.50 -5.66 -21.66
C GLY A 243 -9.50 -6.52 -20.87
N THR A 244 -8.76 -5.94 -19.92
CA THR A 244 -7.95 -6.72 -18.97
C THR A 244 -8.79 -7.32 -17.85
N LEU A 245 -8.25 -8.30 -17.12
CA LEU A 245 -8.95 -9.00 -16.02
C LEU A 245 -9.41 -8.08 -14.87
N LEU A 246 -8.82 -6.89 -14.78
CA LEU A 246 -9.06 -5.89 -13.73
C LEU A 246 -9.39 -4.52 -14.34
N ASP A 247 -10.02 -4.50 -15.52
CA ASP A 247 -10.54 -3.26 -16.12
C ASP A 247 -11.66 -2.61 -15.27
N ALA A 248 -12.10 -1.41 -15.64
CA ALA A 248 -13.11 -0.70 -14.85
C ALA A 248 -14.42 -1.49 -14.71
N ARG A 249 -14.81 -2.23 -15.75
CA ARG A 249 -16.01 -3.06 -15.74
C ARG A 249 -15.88 -4.23 -14.78
N ALA A 250 -14.74 -4.93 -14.78
CA ALA A 250 -14.48 -6.04 -13.87
C ALA A 250 -14.45 -5.60 -12.40
N LEU A 251 -14.02 -4.36 -12.15
CA LEU A 251 -13.93 -3.75 -10.81
C LEU A 251 -15.20 -3.03 -10.36
N GLU A 252 -16.24 -2.93 -11.19
CA GLU A 252 -17.51 -2.28 -10.84
C GLU A 252 -18.11 -2.76 -9.50
N PRO A 253 -18.13 -4.08 -9.18
CA PRO A 253 -18.63 -4.54 -7.88
C PRO A 253 -17.80 -4.05 -6.69
N LEU A 254 -16.50 -3.85 -6.87
CA LEU A 254 -15.63 -3.28 -5.84
C LEU A 254 -15.93 -1.77 -5.67
N VAL A 255 -16.04 -1.05 -6.79
CA VAL A 255 -16.36 0.39 -6.82
C VAL A 255 -17.71 0.66 -6.15
N ALA A 256 -18.74 -0.12 -6.48
CA ALA A 256 -20.08 0.02 -5.89
C ALA A 256 -20.11 -0.29 -4.38
N ALA A 257 -19.17 -1.10 -3.88
CA ALA A 257 -19.07 -1.44 -2.47
C ALA A 257 -18.27 -0.42 -1.64
N LEU A 258 -17.51 0.47 -2.28
CA LEU A 258 -16.74 1.51 -1.58
C LEU A 258 -17.67 2.55 -0.97
N LYS A 259 -17.41 2.91 0.30
CA LYS A 259 -18.24 3.86 1.03
C LYS A 259 -17.87 5.32 0.74
N GLY A 260 -16.59 5.61 0.55
CA GLY A 260 -16.09 6.95 0.19
C GLY A 260 -16.31 7.27 -1.30
N PRO A 261 -16.19 8.55 -1.72
CA PRO A 261 -16.26 8.92 -3.12
C PRO A 261 -15.16 8.22 -3.92
N VAL A 262 -15.48 7.75 -5.13
CA VAL A 262 -14.55 7.00 -5.99
C VAL A 262 -14.37 7.71 -7.33
N THR A 263 -13.11 7.88 -7.75
CA THR A 263 -12.73 8.16 -9.13
C THR A 263 -12.09 6.90 -9.70
N VAL A 264 -12.52 6.46 -10.88
CA VAL A 264 -11.91 5.33 -11.59
C VAL A 264 -11.11 5.86 -12.76
N HIS A 265 -9.86 5.45 -12.89
CA HIS A 265 -9.00 5.73 -14.04
C HIS A 265 -8.58 4.40 -14.66
N GLU A 266 -8.91 4.18 -15.94
CA GLU A 266 -8.44 3.02 -16.68
C GLU A 266 -7.03 3.28 -17.21
N SER A 267 -6.12 2.33 -16.94
CA SER A 267 -4.73 2.45 -17.36
C SER A 267 -4.60 2.61 -18.86
N GLU A 268 -3.79 3.59 -19.28
CA GLU A 268 -3.37 3.77 -20.67
C GLU A 268 -2.19 2.87 -21.05
N GLN A 269 -1.86 1.88 -20.22
CA GLN A 269 -0.67 1.03 -20.33
C GLN A 269 0.62 1.86 -20.41
N SER A 270 0.64 2.99 -19.72
CA SER A 270 1.76 3.92 -19.74
C SER A 270 2.04 4.39 -18.33
N THR A 271 3.16 3.91 -17.76
CA THR A 271 3.63 4.34 -16.44
C THR A 271 3.74 5.86 -16.33
N TYR A 272 4.07 6.53 -17.44
CA TYR A 272 4.09 7.99 -17.51
C TYR A 272 2.69 8.59 -17.35
N LYS A 273 1.76 8.25 -18.24
CA LYS A 273 0.44 8.89 -18.24
C LYS A 273 -0.38 8.54 -16.99
N ASP A 274 -0.35 7.28 -16.59
CA ASP A 274 -1.05 6.80 -15.40
C ASP A 274 -0.45 7.40 -14.13
N GLY A 275 0.88 7.50 -14.05
CA GLY A 275 1.59 8.16 -12.95
C GLY A 275 1.30 9.65 -12.89
N LEU A 276 1.27 10.34 -14.04
CA LEU A 276 0.94 11.75 -14.15
C LEU A 276 -0.50 12.05 -13.72
N TYR A 277 -1.45 11.20 -14.12
CA TYR A 277 -2.85 11.32 -13.69
C TYR A 277 -2.98 11.19 -12.17
N ALA A 278 -2.40 10.11 -11.62
CA ALA A 278 -2.43 9.87 -10.17
C ALA A 278 -1.78 11.03 -9.40
N GLU A 279 -0.67 11.58 -9.90
CA GLU A 279 -0.02 12.73 -9.27
C GLU A 279 -0.92 13.98 -9.28
N ARG A 280 -1.49 14.32 -10.44
CA ARG A 280 -2.40 15.47 -10.56
C ARG A 280 -3.59 15.33 -9.61
N TRP A 281 -4.13 14.13 -9.52
CA TRP A 281 -5.23 13.83 -8.61
C TRP A 281 -4.82 14.01 -7.15
N MET A 282 -3.67 13.46 -6.72
CA MET A 282 -3.18 13.60 -5.34
C MET A 282 -2.87 15.06 -4.99
N ALA A 283 -2.18 15.77 -5.89
CA ALA A 283 -1.80 17.16 -5.68
C ALA A 283 -3.00 18.07 -5.46
N ALA A 284 -4.05 17.90 -6.28
CA ALA A 284 -5.31 18.63 -6.10
C ALA A 284 -5.94 18.37 -4.72
N ARG A 285 -5.93 17.12 -4.25
CA ARG A 285 -6.47 16.73 -2.92
C ARG A 285 -5.64 17.22 -1.75
N CYS A 286 -4.35 17.43 -1.96
CA CYS A 286 -3.46 18.03 -0.99
C CYS A 286 -3.45 19.57 -1.04
N GLY A 287 -4.27 20.20 -1.89
CA GLY A 287 -4.35 21.67 -2.02
C GLY A 287 -3.18 22.29 -2.79
N ILE A 288 -2.48 21.50 -3.61
CA ILE A 288 -1.42 21.99 -4.49
C ILE A 288 -2.03 22.30 -5.85
N THR A 289 -2.15 23.59 -6.16
CA THR A 289 -2.82 24.10 -7.36
C THR A 289 -1.91 24.15 -8.59
N ASP A 290 -0.60 24.32 -8.39
CA ASP A 290 0.40 24.29 -9.46
C ASP A 290 1.06 22.90 -9.53
N VAL A 291 0.36 21.95 -10.18
CA VAL A 291 0.91 20.59 -10.34
C VAL A 291 2.14 20.58 -11.26
N GLN A 292 2.25 21.52 -12.20
CA GLN A 292 3.41 21.60 -13.09
C GLN A 292 4.71 21.85 -12.29
N SER A 293 4.61 22.59 -11.18
CA SER A 293 5.73 22.83 -10.26
C SER A 293 6.24 21.60 -9.51
N ILE A 294 5.54 20.45 -9.54
CA ILE A 294 5.96 19.23 -8.84
C ILE A 294 6.28 18.06 -9.77
N LEU A 295 6.03 18.22 -11.07
CA LEU A 295 6.37 17.24 -12.09
C LEU A 295 7.83 17.37 -12.52
N PRO A 296 8.51 16.25 -12.86
CA PRO A 296 9.78 16.29 -13.57
C PRO A 296 9.72 17.21 -14.79
N GLU A 297 10.81 17.89 -15.12
CA GLU A 297 10.83 18.83 -16.26
C GLU A 297 10.39 18.19 -17.57
N HIS A 298 10.81 16.95 -17.84
CA HIS A 298 10.41 16.17 -19.01
C HIS A 298 8.94 15.68 -18.98
N TRP A 299 8.16 16.03 -17.94
CA TRP A 299 6.74 15.70 -17.76
C TRP A 299 5.86 16.97 -17.86
N ARG A 300 6.43 18.14 -18.18
CA ARG A 300 5.73 19.44 -18.13
C ARG A 300 5.02 19.86 -19.41
N ASP A 301 5.03 19.03 -20.45
CA ASP A 301 4.39 19.29 -21.74
C ASP A 301 3.16 18.38 -21.97
#